data_AF-A0A955FDE2-F1
#
_entry.id   AF-A0A955FDE2-F1
#
_cell.length_a   1.000
_cell.length_b   1.000
_cell.length_c   1.000
_cell.angle_alpha   90.00
_cell.angle_beta   90.00
_cell.angle_gamma   90.00
#
_symmetry.space_group_name_H-M   'P 1'
#
loop_
_entity.id
_entity.type
_entity.pdbx_description
1 polymer ?
#
loop_
_entity_poly.entity_id
_entity_poly.type
_entity_poly.pdbx_seq_one_letter_code
_entity_poly.pdbx_strand_id
1 'polypeptide(L)'
;MAKEEEKQENKDVKEVEKIKKTSNKKTWFIKGGLVALAVLLLSGGYYGYLYASTPAHLRNPEFEHYHLRTQIVVDGDPVDFSHHDFQEEYDKTSCSAELTGQPIDFHDEMDQMAHVHWSGITGGEFLKFYGWNLIGGEDDSLGRRYDQGMMRMHHVRTAGDLLPDIPEGAN
;
A
#
# COMPACT_ATOMS: atom_id res chain seq x y z
N MET A 1 60.52 21.06 -55.58
CA MET A 1 60.26 21.54 -54.20
C MET A 1 58.79 21.90 -53.99
N ALA A 2 58.13 22.68 -54.86
CA ALA A 2 56.71 23.04 -54.69
C ALA A 2 55.67 21.88 -54.66
N LYS A 3 55.97 20.71 -55.24
CA LYS A 3 55.04 19.56 -55.30
C LYS A 3 55.01 18.69 -54.04
N GLU A 4 55.99 18.83 -53.15
CA GLU A 4 56.05 18.07 -51.90
C GLU A 4 55.32 18.79 -50.76
N GLU A 5 55.35 20.12 -50.73
CA GLU A 5 54.66 20.93 -49.72
C GLU A 5 53.13 20.82 -49.83
N GLU A 6 52.58 20.86 -51.05
CA GLU A 6 51.13 20.72 -51.30
C GLU A 6 50.58 19.34 -50.90
N LYS A 7 51.43 18.30 -50.95
CA LYS A 7 51.06 16.92 -50.58
C LYS A 7 51.08 16.69 -49.07
N GLN A 8 51.85 17.50 -48.35
CA GLN A 8 51.99 17.45 -46.90
C GLN A 8 50.86 18.24 -46.23
N GLU A 9 50.55 19.43 -46.74
CA GLU A 9 49.43 20.27 -46.28
C GLU A 9 48.07 19.56 -46.42
N ASN A 10 47.87 18.83 -47.53
CA ASN A 10 46.61 18.09 -47.78
C ASN A 10 46.52 16.79 -46.94
N LYS A 11 47.63 16.28 -46.40
CA LYS A 11 47.63 15.17 -45.44
C LYS A 11 47.26 15.66 -44.04
N ASP A 12 47.84 16.77 -43.61
CA ASP A 12 47.59 17.36 -42.29
C ASP A 12 46.12 17.80 -42.16
N VAL A 13 45.52 18.38 -43.21
CA VAL A 13 44.10 18.74 -43.22
C VAL A 13 43.18 17.51 -43.12
N LYS A 14 43.52 16.40 -43.79
CA LYS A 14 42.73 15.14 -43.74
C LYS A 14 42.89 14.38 -42.43
N GLU A 15 44.01 14.55 -41.74
CA GLU A 15 44.25 13.96 -40.42
C GLU A 15 43.51 14.73 -39.33
N VAL A 16 43.49 16.07 -39.40
CA VAL A 16 42.71 16.94 -38.50
C VAL A 16 41.19 16.73 -38.64
N GLU A 17 40.68 16.49 -39.86
CA GLU A 17 39.26 16.15 -40.05
C GLU A 17 38.89 14.73 -39.55
N LYS A 18 39.80 13.76 -39.63
CA LYS A 18 39.56 12.40 -39.11
C LYS A 18 39.49 12.34 -37.58
N ILE A 19 40.15 13.26 -36.88
CA ILE A 19 40.16 13.32 -35.40
C ILE A 19 38.81 13.81 -34.84
N LYS A 20 37.98 14.52 -35.61
CA LYS A 20 36.67 15.03 -35.14
C LYS A 20 35.50 14.04 -35.23
N LYS A 21 35.64 12.89 -35.90
CA LYS A 21 34.51 11.95 -36.15
C LYS A 21 34.44 10.71 -35.25
N THR A 22 35.33 10.55 -34.27
CA THR A 22 35.41 9.33 -33.45
C THR A 22 34.75 9.41 -32.07
N SER A 23 34.19 10.56 -31.63
CA SER A 23 33.74 10.72 -30.24
C SER A 23 32.24 10.58 -29.96
N ASN A 24 31.40 10.21 -30.94
CA ASN A 24 29.93 10.23 -30.74
C ASN A 24 29.33 8.94 -30.16
N LYS A 25 30.01 7.79 -30.30
CA LYS A 25 29.48 6.52 -29.75
C LYS A 25 29.65 6.42 -28.24
N LYS A 26 30.81 6.83 -27.70
CA LYS A 26 31.08 6.83 -26.25
C LYS A 26 30.13 7.74 -25.49
N THR A 27 29.87 8.93 -25.99
CA THR A 27 28.91 9.88 -25.40
C THR A 27 27.47 9.35 -25.48
N TRP A 28 27.10 8.64 -26.54
CA TRP A 28 25.80 7.98 -26.65
C TRP A 28 25.64 6.83 -25.64
N PHE A 29 26.66 5.99 -25.44
CA PHE A 29 26.64 4.95 -24.40
C PHE A 29 26.58 5.52 -22.98
N ILE A 30 27.33 6.61 -22.70
CA ILE A 30 27.30 7.27 -21.39
C ILE A 30 25.91 7.88 -21.12
N LYS A 31 25.35 8.60 -22.10
CA LYS A 31 24.00 9.17 -21.99
C LYS A 31 22.93 8.09 -21.85
N GLY A 32 23.03 7.01 -22.63
CA GLY A 32 22.14 5.86 -22.52
C GLY A 32 22.22 5.18 -21.15
N GLY A 33 23.43 5.02 -20.61
CA GLY A 33 23.65 4.49 -19.26
C GLY A 33 23.05 5.38 -18.18
N LEU A 34 23.20 6.71 -18.28
CA LEU A 34 22.59 7.65 -17.34
C LEU A 34 21.06 7.62 -17.37
N VAL A 35 20.46 7.53 -18.56
CA VAL A 35 19.00 7.40 -18.70
C VAL A 35 18.52 6.08 -18.12
N ALA A 36 19.20 4.97 -18.41
CA ALA A 36 18.86 3.66 -17.85
C ALA A 36 18.96 3.67 -16.32
N LEU A 37 20.00 4.27 -15.75
CA LEU A 37 20.17 4.42 -14.31
C LEU A 37 19.06 5.28 -13.69
N ALA A 38 18.72 6.40 -14.32
CA ALA A 38 17.64 7.27 -13.86
C ALA A 38 16.29 6.54 -13.85
N VAL A 39 15.98 5.78 -14.91
CA VAL A 39 14.78 4.94 -14.96
C VAL A 39 14.80 3.92 -13.82
N LEU A 40 15.93 3.25 -13.59
CA LEU A 40 16.06 2.21 -12.56
C LEU A 40 15.88 2.77 -11.14
N LEU A 41 16.45 3.95 -10.87
CA LEU A 41 16.29 4.67 -9.60
C LEU A 41 14.86 5.17 -9.40
N LEU A 42 14.22 5.73 -10.42
CA LEU A 42 12.82 6.17 -10.35
C LEU A 42 11.88 4.99 -10.12
N SER A 43 12.09 3.90 -10.85
CA SER A 43 11.31 2.66 -10.71
C SER A 43 11.49 2.10 -9.30
N GLY A 44 12.74 1.91 -8.87
CA GLY A 44 13.06 1.35 -7.55
C GLY A 44 12.57 2.23 -6.41
N GLY A 45 12.72 3.56 -6.53
CA GLY A 45 12.22 4.52 -5.55
C GLY A 45 10.70 4.51 -5.45
N TYR A 46 9.99 4.43 -6.58
CA TYR A 46 8.53 4.35 -6.60
C TYR A 46 8.03 3.05 -5.95
N TYR A 47 8.56 1.89 -6.34
CA TYR A 47 8.18 0.62 -5.72
C TYR A 47 8.57 0.55 -4.23
N GLY A 48 9.73 1.11 -3.87
CA GLY A 48 10.18 1.21 -2.49
C GLY A 48 9.26 2.08 -1.63
N TYR A 49 8.82 3.23 -2.16
CA TYR A 49 7.84 4.10 -1.51
C TYR A 49 6.53 3.37 -1.25
N LEU A 50 5.96 2.70 -2.26
CA LEU A 50 4.71 1.97 -2.12
C LEU A 50 4.80 0.82 -1.10
N TYR A 51 5.93 0.11 -1.09
CA TYR A 51 6.17 -0.95 -0.11
C TYR A 51 6.31 -0.38 1.31
N ALA A 52 7.04 0.72 1.49
CA ALA A 52 7.24 1.37 2.78
C ALA A 52 5.97 2.07 3.31
N SER A 53 5.11 2.58 2.44
CA SER A 53 3.83 3.18 2.80
C SER A 53 2.74 2.15 3.11
N THR A 54 2.98 0.86 2.81
CA THR A 54 2.03 -0.22 3.11
C THR A 54 2.32 -0.80 4.51
N PRO A 55 1.33 -0.86 5.40
CA PRO A 55 1.44 -1.53 6.69
C PRO A 55 2.01 -2.95 6.61
N ALA A 56 2.83 -3.35 7.57
CA ALA A 56 3.61 -4.60 7.50
C ALA A 56 2.73 -5.86 7.45
N HIS A 57 1.65 -5.88 8.23
CA HIS A 57 0.68 -6.98 8.27
C HIS A 57 -0.17 -7.05 6.99
N LEU A 58 -0.37 -5.94 6.27
CA LEU A 58 -0.96 -5.99 4.92
C LEU A 58 0.03 -6.53 3.86
N ARG A 59 1.34 -6.31 4.05
CA ARG A 59 2.38 -6.86 3.18
C ARG A 59 2.52 -8.38 3.37
N ASN A 60 2.48 -8.83 4.61
CA ASN A 60 2.59 -10.22 5.03
C ASN A 60 1.50 -10.53 6.06
N PRO A 61 0.32 -11.00 5.63
CA PRO A 61 -0.78 -11.26 6.55
C PRO A 61 -0.46 -12.48 7.43
N GLU A 62 -0.52 -12.28 8.74
CA GLU A 62 -0.50 -13.33 9.75
C GLU A 62 -1.92 -13.52 10.32
N PHE A 63 -2.18 -14.69 10.91
CA PHE A 63 -3.48 -14.98 11.50
C PHE A 63 -3.58 -14.31 12.87
N GLU A 64 -4.29 -13.20 12.92
CA GLU A 64 -4.55 -12.43 14.14
C GLU A 64 -6.07 -12.24 14.33
N HIS A 65 -6.51 -12.13 15.60
CA HIS A 65 -7.91 -11.95 16.01
C HIS A 65 -7.99 -10.66 16.83
N TYR A 66 -8.85 -9.73 16.41
CA TYR A 66 -9.08 -8.46 17.11
C TYR A 66 -10.56 -8.25 17.44
N HIS A 67 -10.82 -7.49 18.51
CA HIS A 67 -12.17 -7.10 18.96
C HIS A 67 -12.33 -5.58 18.81
N LEU A 68 -13.46 -5.12 18.26
CA LEU A 68 -13.88 -3.71 18.31
C LEU A 68 -14.95 -3.54 19.38
N ARG A 69 -14.84 -2.49 20.20
CA ARG A 69 -15.88 -2.12 21.18
C ARG A 69 -16.60 -0.86 20.73
N THR A 70 -17.92 -0.93 20.69
CA THR A 70 -18.81 0.19 20.36
C THR A 70 -19.99 0.20 21.32
N GLN A 71 -20.46 1.40 21.68
CA GLN A 71 -21.64 1.61 22.53
C GLN A 71 -22.81 2.07 21.66
N ILE A 72 -23.99 1.45 21.83
CA ILE A 72 -25.22 1.89 21.16
C ILE A 72 -26.14 2.61 22.12
N VAL A 73 -26.72 3.68 21.61
CA VAL A 73 -27.75 4.47 22.26
C VAL A 73 -29.06 4.21 21.51
N VAL A 74 -30.05 3.61 22.17
CA VAL A 74 -31.39 3.38 21.63
C VAL A 74 -32.31 4.44 22.22
N ASP A 75 -32.94 5.24 21.36
CA ASP A 75 -33.84 6.34 21.78
C ASP A 75 -33.22 7.37 22.75
N GLY A 76 -31.89 7.49 22.74
CA GLY A 76 -31.16 8.40 23.64
C GLY A 76 -30.60 7.74 24.90
N ASP A 77 -30.95 6.48 25.16
CA ASP A 77 -30.49 5.72 26.32
C ASP A 77 -29.50 4.61 25.94
N PRO A 78 -28.40 4.43 26.69
CA PRO A 78 -27.50 3.30 26.48
C PRO A 78 -28.19 1.99 26.87
N VAL A 79 -28.05 0.96 26.05
CA VAL A 79 -28.51 -0.41 26.35
C VAL A 79 -27.31 -1.24 26.77
N ASP A 80 -27.39 -1.90 27.93
CA ASP A 80 -26.32 -2.74 28.48
C ASP A 80 -26.40 -4.17 27.93
N PHE A 81 -25.52 -4.49 26.98
CA PHE A 81 -25.44 -5.81 26.37
C PHE A 81 -24.66 -6.83 27.20
N SER A 82 -24.03 -6.43 28.33
CA SER A 82 -23.40 -7.39 29.25
C SER A 82 -24.42 -8.28 29.97
N HIS A 83 -25.71 -7.92 29.91
CA HIS A 83 -26.77 -8.66 30.56
C HIS A 83 -26.94 -10.06 29.95
N HIS A 84 -27.13 -11.07 30.81
CA HIS A 84 -27.24 -12.48 30.42
C HIS A 84 -28.33 -12.77 29.36
N ASP A 85 -29.38 -11.96 29.30
CA ASP A 85 -30.45 -12.09 28.29
C ASP A 85 -29.95 -11.87 26.85
N PHE A 86 -28.81 -11.20 26.69
CA PHE A 86 -28.16 -10.98 25.40
C PHE A 86 -27.00 -11.94 25.14
N GLN A 87 -26.53 -12.67 26.16
CA GLN A 87 -25.31 -13.49 26.07
C GLN A 87 -25.61 -14.90 25.55
N GLU A 88 -24.81 -15.35 24.60
CA GLU A 88 -24.78 -16.73 24.13
C GLU A 88 -23.70 -17.52 24.89
N GLU A 89 -24.04 -18.75 25.29
CA GLU A 89 -23.08 -19.66 25.89
C GLU A 89 -22.13 -20.22 24.83
N TYR A 90 -20.84 -19.89 24.94
CA TYR A 90 -19.84 -20.30 23.97
C TYR A 90 -18.56 -20.87 24.63
N ASP A 91 -17.92 -21.84 23.95
CA ASP A 91 -16.64 -22.37 24.38
C ASP A 91 -15.52 -21.36 24.10
N LYS A 92 -15.08 -20.66 25.17
CA LYS A 92 -14.04 -19.62 25.14
C LYS A 92 -12.68 -20.09 24.56
N THR A 93 -12.51 -21.38 24.28
CA THR A 93 -11.31 -21.94 23.66
C THR A 93 -11.41 -22.13 22.14
N SER A 94 -12.61 -22.04 21.57
CA SER A 94 -12.89 -22.29 20.16
C SER A 94 -13.03 -20.97 19.41
N CYS A 95 -11.95 -20.34 18.95
CA CYS A 95 -12.08 -19.29 17.93
C CYS A 95 -12.36 -19.94 16.55
N SER A 96 -13.49 -20.62 16.40
CA SER A 96 -13.82 -21.36 15.18
C SER A 96 -14.55 -20.45 14.19
N ALA A 97 -14.39 -20.77 12.90
CA ALA A 97 -15.12 -20.13 11.81
C ALA A 97 -16.66 -20.25 11.94
N GLU A 98 -17.20 -21.03 12.87
CA GLU A 98 -18.65 -21.10 13.13
C GLU A 98 -19.19 -19.80 13.73
N LEU A 99 -18.37 -19.01 14.45
CA LEU A 99 -18.72 -17.66 14.93
C LEU A 99 -18.99 -16.67 13.77
N THR A 100 -18.61 -17.01 12.54
CA THR A 100 -18.94 -16.19 11.36
C THR A 100 -20.35 -16.45 10.79
N GLY A 101 -21.09 -17.39 11.36
CA GLY A 101 -22.44 -17.76 10.92
C GLY A 101 -23.52 -16.74 11.31
N GLN A 102 -23.29 -15.94 12.36
CA GLN A 102 -24.13 -14.83 12.77
C GLN A 102 -23.29 -13.54 12.64
N PRO A 103 -23.82 -12.46 12.07
CA PRO A 103 -23.05 -11.22 11.89
C PRO A 103 -22.77 -10.50 13.22
N ILE A 104 -23.50 -10.82 14.29
CA ILE A 104 -23.40 -10.24 15.62
C ILE A 104 -23.76 -11.32 16.64
N ASP A 105 -22.87 -11.58 17.60
CA ASP A 105 -23.13 -12.39 18.80
C ASP A 105 -22.46 -11.73 20.03
N PHE A 106 -22.96 -12.05 21.23
CA PHE A 106 -22.42 -11.56 22.50
C PHE A 106 -22.08 -12.75 23.38
N HIS A 107 -20.84 -12.88 23.80
CA HIS A 107 -20.39 -14.07 24.55
C HIS A 107 -19.21 -13.78 25.49
N ASP A 108 -18.90 -12.50 25.69
CA ASP A 108 -17.75 -12.05 26.48
C ASP A 108 -18.15 -11.35 27.78
N GLU A 109 -19.44 -11.34 28.12
CA GLU A 109 -20.02 -10.73 29.33
C GLU A 109 -19.72 -9.22 29.43
N MET A 110 -19.50 -8.57 28.28
CA MET A 110 -19.23 -7.14 28.20
C MET A 110 -20.30 -6.41 27.40
N ASP A 111 -20.51 -5.14 27.74
CA ASP A 111 -21.42 -4.25 27.02
C ASP A 111 -20.79 -3.85 25.67
N GLN A 112 -21.10 -4.62 24.63
CA GLN A 112 -20.58 -4.48 23.27
C GLN A 112 -21.73 -4.80 22.31
N MET A 113 -21.79 -4.15 21.14
CA MET A 113 -22.89 -4.34 20.19
C MET A 113 -22.51 -4.98 18.85
N ALA A 114 -21.23 -4.96 18.47
CA ALA A 114 -20.76 -5.61 17.26
C ALA A 114 -19.40 -6.24 17.52
N HIS A 115 -19.39 -7.54 17.74
CA HIS A 115 -18.16 -8.32 17.76
C HIS A 115 -17.75 -8.60 16.31
N VAL A 116 -17.01 -7.67 15.71
CA VAL A 116 -16.54 -7.87 14.34
C VAL A 116 -15.20 -8.58 14.37
N HIS A 117 -15.16 -9.78 13.78
CA HIS A 117 -13.93 -10.53 13.57
C HIS A 117 -13.33 -10.07 12.25
N TRP A 118 -12.09 -9.62 12.29
CA TRP A 118 -11.29 -9.43 11.08
C TRP A 118 -9.90 -10.02 11.32
N SER A 119 -9.32 -10.59 10.27
CA SER A 119 -8.00 -11.22 10.32
C SER A 119 -7.02 -10.48 9.44
N GLY A 120 -5.83 -10.21 9.97
CA GLY A 120 -4.73 -9.61 9.23
C GLY A 120 -4.94 -8.14 8.85
N ILE A 121 -5.82 -7.41 9.55
CA ILE A 121 -5.98 -5.95 9.46
C ILE A 121 -6.16 -5.36 10.87
N THR A 122 -5.96 -4.05 11.04
CA THR A 122 -6.18 -3.31 12.29
C THR A 122 -7.57 -2.70 12.34
N GLY A 123 -8.04 -2.29 13.52
CA GLY A 123 -9.33 -1.57 13.64
C GLY A 123 -9.41 -0.27 12.83
N GLY A 124 -8.29 0.46 12.68
CA GLY A 124 -8.23 1.64 11.82
C GLY A 124 -8.37 1.32 10.33
N GLU A 125 -7.82 0.19 9.90
CA GLU A 125 -7.99 -0.31 8.52
C GLU A 125 -9.39 -0.88 8.29
N PHE A 126 -9.99 -1.51 9.30
CA PHE A 126 -11.39 -1.90 9.26
C PHE A 126 -12.29 -0.67 9.03
N LEU A 127 -12.09 0.41 9.79
CA LEU A 127 -12.85 1.65 9.60
C LEU A 127 -12.60 2.28 8.22
N LYS A 128 -11.34 2.29 7.76
CA LYS A 128 -11.01 2.74 6.41
C LYS A 128 -11.67 1.90 5.33
N PHE A 129 -11.76 0.59 5.51
CA PHE A 129 -12.39 -0.32 4.56
C PHE A 129 -13.84 0.06 4.29
N TYR A 130 -14.54 0.61 5.29
CA TYR A 130 -15.93 1.02 5.20
C TYR A 130 -16.13 2.54 5.04
N GLY A 131 -15.07 3.32 4.83
CA GLY A 131 -15.17 4.73 4.40
C GLY A 131 -14.49 5.75 5.31
N TRP A 132 -14.09 5.39 6.54
CA TRP A 132 -13.41 6.32 7.44
C TRP A 132 -11.89 6.20 7.36
N ASN A 133 -11.26 6.98 6.48
CA ASN A 133 -9.81 6.99 6.28
C ASN A 133 -9.04 7.79 7.36
N LEU A 134 -9.14 7.35 8.62
CA LEU A 134 -8.46 8.01 9.75
C LEU A 134 -6.95 7.71 9.82
N ILE A 135 -6.50 6.70 9.10
CA ILE A 135 -5.10 6.26 9.05
C ILE A 135 -4.33 6.83 7.84
N GLY A 136 -5.01 7.54 6.93
CA GLY A 136 -4.42 8.15 5.73
C GLY A 136 -4.08 7.18 4.60
N GLY A 137 -3.39 7.69 3.57
CA GLY A 137 -3.05 6.94 2.35
C GLY A 137 -4.08 7.13 1.23
N GLU A 138 -4.07 6.26 0.22
CA GLU A 138 -5.06 6.26 -0.88
C GLU A 138 -6.48 6.02 -0.35
N ASP A 139 -7.48 6.78 -0.79
CA ASP A 139 -8.85 6.74 -0.24
C ASP A 139 -9.59 5.44 -0.58
N ASP A 140 -9.34 4.87 -1.75
CA ASP A 140 -10.01 3.67 -2.27
C ASP A 140 -9.24 2.37 -2.00
N SER A 141 -8.22 2.43 -1.13
CA SER A 141 -7.26 1.34 -0.95
C SER A 141 -6.77 1.24 0.50
N LEU A 142 -6.89 0.04 1.09
CA LEU A 142 -6.23 -0.27 2.36
C LEU A 142 -4.71 -0.33 2.21
N GLY A 143 -4.24 -0.66 1.02
CA GLY A 143 -2.83 -0.85 0.73
C GLY A 143 -2.62 -1.81 -0.43
N ARG A 144 -1.42 -2.37 -0.50
CA ARG A 144 -1.00 -3.23 -1.62
C ARG A 144 -0.46 -4.54 -1.10
N ARG A 145 -0.91 -5.65 -1.68
CA ARG A 145 -0.37 -6.99 -1.39
C ARG A 145 0.80 -7.30 -2.30
N TYR A 146 1.81 -7.97 -1.74
CA TYR A 146 3.06 -8.36 -2.40
C TYR A 146 3.36 -9.86 -2.24
N ASP A 147 2.42 -10.63 -1.71
CA ASP A 147 2.47 -12.07 -1.50
C ASP A 147 2.68 -12.89 -2.79
N GLN A 148 2.34 -12.32 -3.95
CA GLN A 148 2.61 -12.91 -5.28
C GLN A 148 3.90 -12.39 -5.94
N GLY A 149 4.74 -11.68 -5.18
CA GLY A 149 6.00 -11.08 -5.62
C GLY A 149 5.88 -9.61 -6.00
N MET A 150 7.01 -8.89 -5.92
CA MET A 150 7.06 -7.42 -6.10
C MET A 150 6.49 -6.92 -7.44
N MET A 151 6.60 -7.71 -8.50
CA MET A 151 6.13 -7.35 -9.84
C MET A 151 4.65 -7.66 -10.09
N ARG A 152 3.97 -8.33 -9.15
CA ARG A 152 2.56 -8.73 -9.22
C ARG A 152 1.77 -8.14 -8.06
N MET A 153 2.02 -6.86 -7.77
CA MET A 153 1.27 -6.14 -6.76
C MET A 153 -0.22 -6.09 -7.15
N HIS A 154 -1.08 -6.11 -6.15
CA HIS A 154 -2.48 -5.82 -6.35
C HIS A 154 -3.01 -4.97 -5.19
N HIS A 155 -3.94 -4.07 -5.52
CA HIS A 155 -4.58 -3.21 -4.54
C HIS A 155 -5.53 -4.03 -3.68
N VAL A 156 -5.53 -3.75 -2.38
CA VAL A 156 -6.59 -4.16 -1.47
C VAL A 156 -7.61 -3.02 -1.47
N ARG A 157 -8.66 -3.15 -2.28
CA ARG A 157 -9.70 -2.13 -2.38
C ARG A 157 -10.51 -2.04 -1.10
N THR A 158 -10.97 -0.83 -0.77
CA THR A 158 -11.98 -0.61 0.26
C THR A 158 -13.38 -0.93 -0.31
N ALA A 159 -14.36 -1.14 0.57
CA ALA A 159 -15.77 -1.26 0.19
C ALA A 159 -16.40 0.09 -0.17
N GLY A 160 -15.70 1.20 0.11
CA GLY A 160 -16.11 2.57 -0.20
C GLY A 160 -16.81 3.26 0.98
N ASP A 161 -17.56 4.31 0.69
CA ASP A 161 -18.16 5.21 1.68
C ASP A 161 -19.49 4.65 2.23
N LEU A 162 -19.38 3.54 2.96
CA LEU A 162 -20.53 2.86 3.56
C LEU A 162 -20.88 3.43 4.95
N LEU A 163 -19.88 3.94 5.68
CA LEU A 163 -20.08 4.63 6.94
C LEU A 163 -20.60 6.06 6.71
N PRO A 164 -21.44 6.60 7.61
CA PRO A 164 -21.92 7.97 7.50
C PRO A 164 -20.78 8.97 7.67
N ASP A 165 -20.94 10.17 7.11
CA ASP A 165 -19.97 11.25 7.32
C ASP A 165 -19.78 11.54 8.81
N ILE A 166 -18.52 11.76 9.21
CA ILE A 166 -18.20 12.22 10.56
C ILE A 166 -18.65 13.68 10.68
N PRO A 167 -19.55 14.04 11.62
CA PRO A 167 -20.06 15.40 11.75
C PRO A 167 -18.94 16.43 11.97
N GLU A 168 -19.12 17.63 11.40
CA GLU A 168 -18.19 18.74 11.66
C GLU A 168 -18.10 19.02 13.16
N GLY A 169 -16.87 19.01 13.69
CA GLY A 169 -16.60 19.27 15.11
C GLY A 169 -16.62 18.04 16.01
N ALA A 170 -16.80 16.83 15.48
CA ALA A 170 -16.58 15.58 16.21
C ALA A 170 -15.07 15.28 16.32
N ASN A 171 -14.34 16.05 17.13
CA ASN A 171 -12.94 15.77 17.52
C ASN A 171 -12.71 16.16 18.99
#